data_AF-A0A4Y2F4D7-F1
#
_entry.id   AF-A0A4Y2F4D7-F1
#
_cell.length_a   1.000
_cell.length_b   1.000
_cell.length_c   1.000
_cell.angle_alpha   90.00
_cell.angle_beta   90.00
_cell.angle_gamma   90.00
#
_symmetry.space_group_name_H-M   'P 1'
#
loop_
_entity.id
_entity.type
_entity.pdbx_description
1 polymer ?
#
loop_
_entity_poly.entity_id
_entity_poly.type
_entity_poly.pdbx_seq_one_letter_code
_entity_poly.pdbx_strand_id
1 'polypeptide(L)'
;MLVKGVQLARTTSWKVRDELSLSDHKSIYTQLGISVQNHTYTRFKTAYRGYRKFSMHFRKEIPQIQQRLLDCNTREQLDETNSFLQRSIFRCSQKAYKLKKVKQSLKVTWWTQELDIKKKKMRAVQKMSNNTTGTEQTIYQLLFSRKQALHKKLSLRAKRTSLKNFCTQTKDPYRIPYKAIVKDNLPHHIFSILWTSRKKATPSLSQTEFFKSSTHKSLSPSNTSLRT
;
A
#
# COMPACT_ATOMS: atom_id res chain seq x y z
N MET A 1 -2.94 -14.15 -11.03
CA MET A 1 -1.65 -13.81 -10.40
C MET A 1 -0.64 -14.84 -10.86
N LEU A 2 0.39 -14.44 -11.60
CA LEU A 2 1.47 -15.33 -12.03
C LEU A 2 2.59 -15.26 -11.01
N VAL A 3 2.88 -16.37 -10.34
CA VAL A 3 3.98 -16.49 -9.38
C VAL A 3 5.23 -16.91 -10.13
N LYS A 4 6.30 -16.09 -10.10
CA LYS A 4 7.62 -16.43 -10.63
C LYS A 4 8.56 -16.78 -9.48
N GLY A 5 9.26 -17.90 -9.60
CA GLY A 5 10.26 -18.37 -8.62
C GLY A 5 9.86 -19.67 -7.92
N VAL A 6 10.75 -20.65 -7.94
CA VAL A 6 10.52 -22.03 -7.48
C VAL A 6 10.15 -22.08 -5.98
N GLN A 7 10.78 -21.26 -5.15
CA GLN A 7 10.53 -21.21 -3.70
C GLN A 7 9.15 -20.64 -3.35
N LEU A 8 8.69 -19.64 -4.10
CA LEU A 8 7.37 -19.04 -3.90
C LEU A 8 6.26 -19.99 -4.38
N ALA A 9 6.47 -20.69 -5.49
CA ALA A 9 5.51 -21.67 -6.00
C ALA A 9 5.25 -22.80 -4.98
N ARG A 10 6.30 -23.27 -4.27
CA ARG A 10 6.20 -24.33 -3.25
C ARG A 10 5.47 -23.90 -1.97
N THR A 11 5.42 -22.61 -1.68
CA THR A 11 4.79 -22.05 -0.46
C THR A 11 3.46 -21.35 -0.74
N THR A 12 2.99 -21.37 -1.99
CA THR A 12 1.73 -20.77 -2.39
C THR A 12 0.66 -21.85 -2.49
N SER A 13 -0.44 -21.70 -1.74
CA SER A 13 -1.65 -22.47 -1.97
C SER A 13 -2.71 -21.56 -2.57
N TRP A 14 -3.56 -22.12 -3.41
CA TRP A 14 -4.70 -21.40 -3.96
C TRP A 14 -5.94 -22.28 -3.91
N LYS A 15 -7.10 -21.64 -3.76
CA LYS A 15 -8.40 -22.28 -3.90
C LYS A 15 -9.36 -21.31 -4.55
N VAL A 16 -10.22 -21.82 -5.42
CA VAL A 16 -11.38 -21.06 -5.88
C VAL A 16 -12.33 -20.95 -4.69
N ARG A 17 -12.64 -19.72 -4.25
CA ARG A 17 -13.71 -19.53 -3.27
C ARG A 17 -15.03 -19.66 -4.00
N ASP A 18 -15.84 -20.61 -3.56
CA ASP A 18 -17.27 -20.70 -3.90
C ASP A 18 -18.12 -19.71 -3.08
N GLU A 19 -17.49 -18.71 -2.46
CA GLU A 19 -18.22 -17.63 -1.83
C GLU A 19 -18.90 -16.76 -2.87
N LEU A 20 -20.18 -16.49 -2.63
CA LEU A 20 -20.98 -15.63 -3.47
C LEU A 20 -20.32 -14.25 -3.63
N SER A 21 -19.86 -13.99 -4.85
CA SER A 21 -19.32 -12.72 -5.29
C SER A 21 -20.46 -11.82 -5.79
N LEU A 22 -20.25 -10.50 -5.78
CA LEU A 22 -21.14 -9.56 -6.47
C LEU A 22 -20.82 -9.43 -7.97
N SER A 23 -19.79 -10.15 -8.43
CA SER A 23 -19.37 -10.37 -9.82
C SER A 23 -19.70 -11.80 -10.24
N ASP A 24 -19.90 -11.94 -11.54
CA ASP A 24 -19.95 -13.16 -12.34
C ASP A 24 -18.69 -14.05 -12.25
N HIS A 25 -17.56 -13.53 -11.74
CA HIS A 25 -16.34 -14.29 -11.57
C HIS A 25 -16.22 -14.90 -10.16
N LYS A 26 -15.81 -16.18 -10.10
CA LYS A 26 -15.39 -16.82 -8.85
C LYS A 26 -14.07 -16.22 -8.38
N SER A 27 -13.98 -15.91 -7.09
CA SER A 27 -12.78 -15.31 -6.52
C SER A 27 -11.72 -16.37 -6.25
N ILE A 28 -10.52 -16.21 -6.79
CA ILE A 28 -9.38 -17.06 -6.44
C ILE A 28 -8.77 -16.52 -5.15
N TYR A 29 -8.76 -17.34 -4.11
CA TYR A 29 -8.03 -17.05 -2.89
C TYR A 29 -6.65 -17.68 -3.00
N THR A 30 -5.62 -16.85 -2.96
CA THR A 30 -4.22 -17.28 -2.95
C THR A 30 -3.66 -16.98 -1.57
N GLN A 31 -3.21 -18.02 -0.87
CA GLN A 31 -2.46 -17.89 0.37
C GLN A 31 -0.98 -18.07 0.03
N LEU A 32 -0.23 -17.04 0.38
CA LEU A 32 1.17 -16.95 0.07
C LEU A 32 1.92 -17.15 1.39
N GLY A 33 2.58 -18.29 1.56
CA GLY A 33 3.36 -18.66 2.74
C GLY A 33 4.66 -17.88 2.88
N ILE A 34 4.68 -16.62 2.46
CA ILE A 34 5.82 -15.74 2.67
C ILE A 34 5.68 -15.14 4.06
N SER A 35 6.72 -15.29 4.87
CA SER A 35 6.92 -14.41 6.01
C SER A 35 7.20 -13.01 5.47
N VAL A 36 6.13 -12.23 5.24
CA VAL A 36 6.27 -10.82 4.91
C VAL A 36 6.75 -10.15 6.20
N GLN A 37 8.06 -10.17 6.40
CA GLN A 37 8.71 -9.23 7.28
C GLN A 37 8.44 -7.86 6.66
N ASN A 38 7.31 -7.26 7.03
CA ASN A 38 6.99 -5.87 6.75
C ASN A 38 8.02 -5.05 7.52
N HIS A 39 9.22 -4.96 6.98
CA HIS A 39 10.27 -4.07 7.44
C HIS A 39 9.79 -2.66 7.15
N THR A 40 8.86 -2.19 7.97
CA THR A 40 8.59 -0.77 8.09
C THR A 40 9.86 -0.21 8.66
N TYR A 41 10.77 0.22 7.79
CA TYR A 41 12.05 0.79 8.20
C TYR A 41 11.77 1.88 9.22
N THR A 42 12.23 1.65 10.45
CA THR A 42 12.12 2.57 11.57
C THR A 42 12.69 3.91 11.13
N ARG A 43 11.82 4.89 10.92
CA ARG A 43 12.22 6.19 10.38
C ARG A 43 12.35 7.19 11.51
N PHE A 44 13.55 7.72 11.68
CA PHE A 44 13.82 8.77 12.66
C PHE A 44 13.47 10.16 12.12
N LYS A 45 13.10 11.09 12.99
CA LYS A 45 12.94 12.51 12.65
C LYS A 45 14.31 13.20 12.68
N THR A 46 15.04 13.15 11.56
CA THR A 46 16.40 13.71 11.44
C THR A 46 16.44 15.21 11.16
N ALA A 47 15.34 15.80 10.70
CA ALA A 47 15.27 17.23 10.34
C ALA A 47 15.28 18.20 11.54
N TYR A 48 15.13 17.71 12.77
CA TYR A 48 15.03 18.54 13.98
C TYR A 48 16.17 18.25 14.96
N ARG A 49 16.52 19.25 15.80
CA ARG A 49 17.57 19.23 16.84
C ARG A 49 17.75 17.85 17.49
N GLY A 50 18.79 17.12 17.06
CA GLY A 50 19.13 15.77 17.53
C GLY A 50 20.54 15.35 17.13
N TYR A 51 21.09 15.94 16.06
CA TYR A 51 22.44 15.64 15.57
C TYR A 51 23.54 15.80 16.64
N ARG A 52 23.52 16.85 17.46
CA ARG A 52 24.51 17.02 18.54
C ARG A 52 24.49 15.85 19.53
N LYS A 53 23.30 15.38 19.94
CA LYS A 53 23.15 14.22 20.82
C LYS A 53 23.60 12.93 20.13
N PHE A 54 23.25 12.76 18.86
CA PHE A 54 23.71 11.63 18.06
C PHE A 54 25.25 11.60 17.99
N SER A 55 25.87 12.71 17.62
CA SER A 55 27.33 12.83 17.50
C SER A 55 28.02 12.54 18.82
N MET A 56 27.51 13.08 19.94
CA MET A 56 28.05 12.79 21.28
C MET A 56 28.00 11.29 21.62
N HIS A 57 26.89 10.60 21.32
CA HIS A 57 26.78 9.17 21.59
C HIS A 57 27.63 8.34 20.62
N PHE A 58 27.61 8.68 19.33
CA PHE A 58 28.32 7.92 18.31
C PHE A 58 29.84 8.04 18.46
N ARG A 59 30.35 9.21 18.87
CA ARG A 59 31.78 9.41 19.16
C ARG A 59 32.34 8.41 20.18
N LYS A 60 31.53 7.96 21.13
CA LYS A 60 31.95 6.96 22.13
C LYS A 60 32.13 5.56 21.55
N GLU A 61 31.45 5.24 20.46
CA GLU A 61 31.49 3.94 19.79
C GLU A 61 32.61 3.87 18.73
N ILE A 62 33.13 5.03 18.28
CA ILE A 62 34.17 5.13 17.23
C ILE A 62 35.43 4.32 17.56
N PRO A 63 36.03 4.40 18.77
CA PRO A 63 37.26 3.65 19.06
C PRO A 63 37.07 2.14 18.93
N GLN A 64 35.93 1.62 19.39
CA GLN A 64 35.61 0.20 19.31
C GLN A 64 35.36 -0.25 17.86
N ILE A 65 34.72 0.59 17.05
CA ILE A 65 34.52 0.30 15.62
C ILE A 65 35.87 0.28 14.88
N GLN A 66 36.75 1.23 15.19
CA GLN A 66 38.07 1.31 14.58
C GLN A 66 38.92 0.08 14.92
N GLN A 67 38.96 -0.33 16.19
CA GLN A 67 39.66 -1.55 16.59
C GLN A 67 39.15 -2.78 15.85
N ARG A 68 37.82 -2.98 15.82
CA ARG A 68 37.24 -4.12 15.10
C ARG A 68 37.59 -4.13 13.62
N LEU A 69 37.66 -2.97 12.97
CA LEU A 69 38.08 -2.89 11.56
C LEU A 69 39.55 -3.23 11.35
N LEU A 70 40.43 -2.92 12.32
CA LEU A 70 41.84 -3.29 12.27
C LEU A 70 42.04 -4.79 12.53
N ASP A 71 41.21 -5.38 13.39
CA ASP A 71 41.29 -6.81 13.75
C ASP A 71 40.59 -7.74 12.74
N CYS A 72 39.85 -7.18 11.78
CA CYS A 72 39.13 -7.92 10.75
C CYS A 72 40.09 -8.57 9.73
N ASN A 73 40.20 -9.89 9.78
CA ASN A 73 41.01 -10.67 8.83
C ASN A 73 40.19 -11.69 8.03
N THR A 74 38.93 -11.94 8.41
CA THR A 74 38.03 -12.86 7.69
C THR A 74 36.75 -12.20 7.21
N ARG A 75 36.07 -12.84 6.27
CA ARG A 75 34.79 -12.39 5.73
C ARG A 75 33.70 -12.36 6.81
N GLU A 76 33.70 -13.35 7.69
CA GLU A 76 32.73 -13.49 8.78
C GLU A 76 32.91 -12.35 9.79
N GLN A 77 34.15 -12.02 10.15
CA GLN A 77 34.47 -10.90 11.03
C GLN A 77 34.06 -9.56 10.41
N LEU A 78 34.18 -9.42 9.09
CA LEU A 78 33.71 -8.25 8.36
C LEU A 78 32.18 -8.09 8.43
N ASP A 79 31.43 -9.18 8.21
CA ASP A 79 29.97 -9.18 8.30
C ASP A 79 29.48 -8.90 9.74
N GLU A 80 30.18 -9.42 10.75
CA GLU A 80 29.93 -9.11 12.15
C GLU A 80 30.22 -7.64 12.49
N THR A 81 31.32 -7.08 11.96
CA THR A 81 31.69 -5.68 12.15
C THR A 81 30.70 -4.74 11.47
N ASN A 82 30.22 -5.09 10.27
CA ASN A 82 29.16 -4.35 9.59
C ASN A 82 27.84 -4.41 10.38
N SER A 83 27.48 -5.59 10.90
CA SER A 83 26.30 -5.76 11.76
C SER A 83 26.42 -4.94 13.06
N PHE A 84 27.60 -4.91 13.66
CA PHE A 84 27.90 -4.10 14.83
C PHE A 84 27.77 -2.60 14.53
N LEU A 85 28.37 -2.12 13.44
CA LEU A 85 28.27 -0.73 13.00
C LEU A 85 26.81 -0.30 12.79
N GLN A 86 26.03 -1.12 12.08
CA GLN A 86 24.62 -0.86 11.84
C GLN A 86 23.81 -0.79 13.15
N ARG A 87 24.06 -1.73 14.08
CA ARG A 87 23.43 -1.74 15.41
C ARG A 87 23.82 -0.51 16.24
N SER A 88 25.09 -0.10 16.21
CA SER A 88 25.59 1.07 16.93
C SER A 88 24.99 2.37 16.38
N ILE A 89 24.92 2.52 15.05
CA ILE A 89 24.24 3.66 14.41
C ILE A 89 22.76 3.69 14.80
N PHE A 90 22.09 2.53 14.76
CA PHE A 90 20.68 2.42 15.11
C PHE A 90 20.41 2.79 16.58
N ARG A 91 21.19 2.24 17.51
CA ARG A 91 21.10 2.51 18.96
C ARG A 91 21.35 3.98 19.27
N CYS A 92 22.38 4.58 18.66
CA CYS A 92 22.64 6.02 18.81
C CYS A 92 21.49 6.86 18.26
N SER A 93 20.90 6.44 17.14
CA SER A 93 19.74 7.12 16.54
C SER A 93 18.50 7.05 17.42
N GLN A 94 18.25 5.92 18.10
CA GLN A 94 17.15 5.79 19.06
C GLN A 94 17.27 6.73 20.25
N LYS A 95 18.50 6.96 20.75
CA LYS A 95 18.77 7.89 21.85
C LYS A 95 18.65 9.36 21.42
N ALA A 96 18.99 9.66 20.17
CA ALA A 96 19.09 11.03 19.69
C ALA A 96 17.81 11.57 19.02
N TYR A 97 17.05 10.70 18.34
CA TYR A 97 15.94 11.12 17.48
C TYR A 97 14.62 10.46 17.89
N LYS A 98 13.52 11.23 17.78
CA LYS A 98 12.17 10.70 17.93
C LYS A 98 11.80 9.87 16.70
N LEU A 99 11.07 8.77 16.90
CA LEU A 99 10.51 7.98 15.82
C LEU A 99 9.43 8.78 15.07
N LYS A 100 9.45 8.68 13.75
CA LYS A 100 8.36 9.17 12.90
C LYS A 100 7.23 8.16 13.01
N LYS A 101 6.12 8.58 13.61
CA LYS A 101 4.90 7.79 13.61
C LYS A 101 4.54 7.46 12.17
N VAL A 102 4.45 6.18 11.85
CA VAL A 102 3.81 5.74 10.63
C VAL A 102 2.37 6.24 10.73
N LYS A 103 1.94 7.07 9.78
CA LYS A 103 0.53 7.42 9.71
C LYS A 103 -0.20 6.12 9.46
N GLN A 104 -0.92 5.62 10.46
CA GLN A 104 -1.91 4.59 10.23
C GLN A 104 -2.82 5.14 9.13
N SER A 105 -2.96 4.36 8.06
CA SER A 105 -3.94 4.69 7.03
C SER A 105 -5.26 4.94 7.74
N LEU A 106 -5.93 6.03 7.38
CA LEU A 106 -7.29 6.26 7.87
C LEU A 106 -8.06 4.98 7.59
N LYS A 107 -8.62 4.37 8.64
CA LYS A 107 -9.32 3.10 8.55
C LYS A 107 -10.63 3.38 7.80
N VAL A 108 -10.57 3.32 6.47
CA VAL A 108 -11.74 3.43 5.61
C VAL A 108 -12.49 2.09 5.65
N THR A 109 -13.19 1.83 6.75
CA THR A 109 -14.10 0.68 6.83
C THR A 109 -15.47 1.10 6.33
N TRP A 110 -15.71 0.92 5.03
CA TRP A 110 -17.07 0.90 4.47
C TRP A 110 -17.86 -0.33 4.93
N TRP A 111 -17.20 -1.31 5.55
CA TRP A 111 -17.81 -2.50 6.13
C TRP A 111 -18.47 -2.17 7.46
N THR A 112 -19.77 -2.46 7.58
CA THR A 112 -20.56 -2.23 8.79
C THR A 112 -21.12 -3.55 9.32
N GLN A 113 -21.46 -3.58 10.61
CA GLN A 113 -22.15 -4.72 11.22
C GLN A 113 -23.47 -5.04 10.50
N GLU A 114 -24.18 -4.00 10.04
CA GLU A 114 -25.43 -4.15 9.28
C GLU A 114 -25.22 -4.89 7.95
N LEU A 115 -24.13 -4.58 7.22
CA LEU A 115 -23.76 -5.30 6.01
C LEU A 115 -23.42 -6.75 6.29
N ASP A 116 -22.76 -7.03 7.42
CA ASP A 116 -22.43 -8.39 7.84
C ASP A 116 -23.68 -9.20 8.21
N ILE A 117 -24.62 -8.59 8.95
CA ILE A 117 -25.92 -9.21 9.28
C ILE A 117 -26.69 -9.54 7.99
N LYS A 118 -26.75 -8.60 7.03
CA LYS A 118 -27.44 -8.81 5.75
C LYS A 118 -26.76 -9.91 4.92
N LYS A 119 -25.42 -9.96 4.91
CA LYS A 119 -24.66 -11.04 4.27
C LYS A 119 -24.95 -12.40 4.91
N LYS A 120 -25.00 -12.49 6.24
CA LYS A 120 -25.36 -13.71 6.97
C LYS A 120 -26.79 -14.16 6.66
N LYS A 121 -27.76 -13.25 6.68
CA LYS A 121 -29.17 -13.54 6.31
C LYS A 121 -29.31 -14.03 4.86
N MET A 122 -28.54 -13.48 3.93
CA MET A 122 -28.50 -13.93 2.54
C MET A 122 -27.93 -15.35 2.44
N ARG A 123 -26.80 -15.64 3.11
CA ARG A 123 -26.18 -16.97 3.13
C ARG A 123 -27.08 -18.04 3.76
N ALA A 124 -27.84 -17.69 4.80
CA ALA A 124 -28.81 -18.59 5.38
C ALA A 124 -29.86 -19.04 4.35
N VAL A 125 -30.44 -18.09 3.60
CA VAL A 125 -31.43 -18.40 2.54
C VAL A 125 -30.79 -19.21 1.40
N GLN A 126 -29.54 -18.91 1.05
CA GLN A 126 -28.81 -19.72 0.07
C GLN A 126 -28.67 -21.18 0.51
N LYS A 127 -28.31 -21.40 1.79
CA LYS A 127 -28.18 -22.74 2.35
C LYS A 127 -29.51 -23.48 2.34
N MET A 128 -30.62 -22.80 2.67
CA MET A 128 -31.97 -23.37 2.56
C MET A 128 -32.28 -23.76 1.11
N SER A 129 -32.03 -22.86 0.16
CA SER A 129 -32.25 -23.13 -1.27
C SER A 129 -31.45 -24.30 -1.83
N ASN A 130 -30.27 -24.57 -1.29
CA ASN A 130 -29.43 -25.69 -1.75
C ASN A 130 -29.86 -27.03 -1.15
N ASN A 131 -30.52 -26.99 0.02
CA ASN A 131 -30.93 -28.18 0.76
C ASN A 131 -32.38 -28.59 0.49
N THR A 132 -33.19 -27.70 -0.09
CA THR A 132 -34.59 -27.94 -0.44
C THR A 132 -34.74 -28.32 -1.91
N THR A 133 -35.63 -29.26 -2.21
CA THR A 133 -35.93 -29.73 -3.58
C THR A 133 -37.41 -29.48 -3.89
N GLY A 134 -37.75 -29.29 -5.16
CA GLY A 134 -39.13 -29.10 -5.60
C GLY A 134 -39.58 -27.64 -5.61
N THR A 135 -40.88 -27.39 -5.49
CA THR A 135 -41.49 -26.04 -5.62
C THR A 135 -41.00 -25.04 -4.56
N GLU A 136 -40.70 -25.52 -3.35
CA GLU A 136 -40.13 -24.68 -2.28
C GLU A 136 -38.72 -24.16 -2.62
N GLN A 137 -37.95 -24.90 -3.42
CA GLN A 137 -36.63 -24.48 -3.87
C GLN A 137 -36.71 -23.18 -4.67
N THR A 138 -37.69 -23.07 -5.58
CA THR A 138 -37.94 -21.87 -6.40
C THR A 138 -38.27 -20.65 -5.53
N ILE A 139 -39.03 -20.84 -4.45
CA ILE A 139 -39.36 -19.78 -3.48
C ILE A 139 -38.08 -19.28 -2.79
N TYR A 140 -37.24 -20.20 -2.32
CA TYR A 140 -35.97 -19.83 -1.68
C TYR A 140 -34.97 -19.20 -2.65
N GLN A 141 -34.90 -19.63 -3.92
CA GLN A 141 -34.09 -19.01 -4.95
C GLN A 141 -34.53 -17.57 -5.25
N LEU A 142 -35.84 -17.32 -5.35
CA LEU A 142 -36.39 -15.98 -5.53
C LEU A 142 -36.06 -15.08 -4.33
N LEU A 143 -36.26 -15.60 -3.12
CA LEU A 143 -35.93 -14.88 -1.88
C LEU A 143 -34.42 -14.59 -1.78
N PHE A 144 -33.58 -15.54 -2.17
CA PHE A 144 -32.14 -15.38 -2.23
C PHE A 144 -31.74 -14.26 -3.19
N SER A 145 -32.29 -14.26 -4.42
CA SER A 145 -32.04 -13.24 -5.44
C SER A 145 -32.40 -11.83 -4.92
N ARG A 146 -33.55 -11.69 -4.25
CA ARG A 146 -33.97 -10.43 -3.61
C ARG A 146 -32.97 -9.97 -2.53
N LYS A 147 -32.54 -10.88 -1.65
CA LYS A 147 -31.56 -10.56 -0.59
C LYS A 147 -30.17 -10.23 -1.14
N GLN A 148 -29.75 -10.91 -2.21
CA GLN A 148 -28.49 -10.64 -2.90
C GLN A 148 -28.49 -9.25 -3.53
N ALA A 149 -29.56 -8.89 -4.25
CA ALA A 149 -29.72 -7.56 -4.83
C ALA A 149 -29.68 -6.45 -3.77
N LEU A 150 -30.37 -6.66 -2.64
CA LEU A 150 -30.34 -5.72 -1.51
C LEU A 150 -28.93 -5.58 -0.91
N HIS A 151 -28.22 -6.69 -0.68
CA HIS A 151 -26.85 -6.65 -0.17
C HIS A 151 -25.91 -5.92 -1.14
N LYS A 152 -26.02 -6.17 -2.46
CA LYS A 152 -25.26 -5.48 -3.50
C LYS A 152 -25.50 -3.97 -3.46
N LYS A 153 -26.77 -3.55 -3.43
CA LYS A 153 -27.17 -2.13 -3.36
C LYS A 153 -26.56 -1.43 -2.15
N LEU A 154 -26.65 -2.06 -0.98
CA LEU A 154 -26.14 -1.47 0.27
C LEU A 154 -24.62 -1.44 0.33
N SER A 155 -23.95 -2.49 -0.16
CA SER A 155 -22.48 -2.54 -0.26
C SER A 155 -21.95 -1.43 -1.17
N LEU A 156 -22.57 -1.25 -2.34
CA LEU A 156 -22.21 -0.16 -3.26
C LEU A 156 -22.46 1.23 -2.64
N ARG A 157 -23.59 1.41 -1.96
CA ARG A 157 -23.89 2.67 -1.24
C ARG A 157 -22.86 2.95 -0.16
N ALA A 158 -22.54 1.96 0.68
CA ALA A 158 -21.55 2.10 1.74
C ALA A 158 -20.16 2.45 1.21
N LYS A 159 -19.71 1.78 0.13
CA LYS A 159 -18.44 2.11 -0.56
C LYS A 159 -18.43 3.55 -1.06
N ARG A 160 -19.49 3.98 -1.76
CA ARG A 160 -19.61 5.37 -2.27
C ARG A 160 -19.61 6.39 -1.15
N THR A 161 -20.40 6.18 -0.10
CA THR A 161 -20.46 7.09 1.06
C THR A 161 -19.13 7.13 1.79
N SER A 162 -18.46 5.99 1.96
CA SER A 162 -17.16 5.92 2.61
C SER A 162 -16.08 6.67 1.83
N LEU A 163 -16.06 6.53 0.49
CA LEU A 163 -15.20 7.30 -0.39
C LEU A 163 -15.52 8.81 -0.30
N LYS A 164 -16.81 9.18 -0.35
CA LYS A 164 -17.24 10.57 -0.20
C LYS A 164 -16.73 11.17 1.10
N ASN A 165 -16.98 10.49 2.22
CA ASN A 165 -16.53 10.91 3.55
C ASN A 165 -14.99 11.01 3.63
N PHE A 166 -14.29 10.06 3.02
CA PHE A 166 -12.82 10.10 2.95
C PHE A 166 -12.34 11.35 2.22
N CYS A 167 -12.96 11.73 1.10
CA CYS A 167 -12.60 12.93 0.36
C CYS A 167 -12.96 14.22 1.12
N THR A 168 -14.14 14.28 1.76
CA THR A 168 -14.64 15.50 2.43
C THR A 168 -14.01 15.77 3.78
N GLN A 169 -13.52 14.74 4.49
CA GLN A 169 -12.83 14.92 5.78
C GLN A 169 -11.42 15.52 5.65
N THR A 170 -10.86 15.59 4.44
CA THR A 170 -9.52 16.15 4.25
C THR A 170 -9.57 17.67 4.10
N LYS A 171 -8.83 18.39 4.96
CA LYS A 171 -8.68 19.85 4.86
C LYS A 171 -7.94 20.31 3.59
N ASP A 172 -7.20 19.42 2.95
CA ASP A 172 -6.37 19.70 1.77
C ASP A 172 -6.69 18.65 0.68
N PRO A 173 -7.41 19.05 -0.40
CA PRO A 173 -7.84 18.14 -1.45
C PRO A 173 -6.68 17.53 -2.25
N TYR A 174 -5.51 18.20 -2.31
CA TYR A 174 -4.33 17.74 -3.07
C TYR A 174 -3.43 16.77 -2.31
N ARG A 175 -3.82 16.39 -1.09
CA ARG A 175 -2.95 15.65 -0.19
C ARG A 175 -3.14 14.14 -0.27
N ILE A 176 -3.98 13.60 0.60
CA ILE A 176 -4.16 12.15 0.75
C ILE A 176 -5.13 11.59 -0.30
N PRO A 177 -6.29 12.22 -0.60
CA PRO A 177 -7.21 11.70 -1.60
C PRO A 177 -6.61 11.73 -3.00
N TYR A 178 -6.02 12.88 -3.38
CA TYR A 178 -5.34 13.05 -4.66
C TYR A 178 -4.19 12.05 -4.85
N LYS A 179 -3.29 11.90 -3.86
CA LYS A 179 -2.18 10.95 -3.97
C LYS A 179 -2.63 9.49 -4.02
N ALA A 180 -3.72 9.12 -3.35
CA ALA A 180 -4.25 7.75 -3.44
C ALA A 180 -4.75 7.45 -4.86
N ILE A 181 -5.50 8.38 -5.46
CA ILE A 181 -6.07 8.21 -6.81
C ILE A 181 -4.99 8.28 -7.89
N VAL A 182 -4.06 9.22 -7.81
CA VAL A 182 -3.02 9.42 -8.85
C VAL A 182 -1.94 8.33 -8.79
N LYS A 183 -1.57 7.86 -7.60
CA LYS A 183 -0.48 6.89 -7.46
C LYS A 183 -0.86 5.48 -7.92
N ASP A 184 -2.14 5.12 -7.82
CA ASP A 184 -2.66 3.85 -8.37
C ASP A 184 -2.81 3.90 -9.91
N ASN A 185 -2.84 5.09 -10.50
CA ASN A 185 -2.89 5.31 -11.95
C ASN A 185 -1.51 5.57 -12.59
N LEU A 186 -0.44 5.65 -11.79
CA LEU A 186 0.90 5.84 -12.35
C LEU A 186 1.47 4.46 -12.70
N PRO A 187 1.79 4.18 -13.99
CA PRO A 187 2.47 2.96 -14.33
C PRO A 187 3.78 2.91 -13.55
N HIS A 188 3.89 1.93 -12.66
CA HIS A 188 5.11 1.58 -11.93
C HIS A 188 6.33 1.35 -12.87
N HIS A 189 6.05 1.28 -14.18
CA HIS A 189 6.99 1.18 -15.29
C HIS A 189 7.95 2.38 -15.43
N ILE A 190 7.56 3.60 -15.06
CA ILE A 190 8.43 4.79 -15.22
C ILE A 190 9.64 4.74 -14.26
N PHE A 191 9.45 4.22 -13.04
CA PHE A 191 10.54 4.05 -12.08
C PHE A 191 11.48 2.89 -12.40
N SER A 192 11.01 1.90 -13.18
CA SER A 192 11.84 0.80 -13.68
C SER A 192 12.86 1.30 -14.72
N ILE A 193 12.39 2.08 -15.71
CA ILE A 193 13.21 2.55 -16.84
C ILE A 193 14.35 3.48 -16.36
N LEU A 194 14.08 4.37 -15.40
CA LEU A 194 15.10 5.28 -14.86
C LEU A 194 16.21 4.56 -14.08
N TRP A 195 15.93 3.37 -13.52
CA TRP A 195 16.91 2.59 -12.79
C TRP A 195 17.75 1.68 -13.70
N THR A 196 17.15 1.12 -14.76
CA THR A 196 17.88 0.32 -15.76
C THR A 196 18.80 1.19 -16.62
N SER A 197 18.42 2.42 -16.95
CA SER A 197 19.29 3.32 -17.75
C SER A 197 20.53 3.82 -16.99
N ARG A 198 20.51 3.85 -15.64
CA ARG A 198 21.72 4.23 -14.85
C ARG A 198 22.81 3.16 -14.81
N LYS A 199 22.51 1.90 -15.15
CA LYS A 199 23.54 0.85 -15.26
C LYS A 199 24.24 0.81 -16.63
N LYS A 200 23.85 1.70 -17.55
CA LYS A 200 24.51 1.87 -18.85
C LYS A 200 24.77 3.35 -19.16
N ALA A 201 25.58 4.02 -18.35
CA ALA A 201 26.25 5.26 -18.76
C ALA A 201 27.32 5.65 -17.73
N THR A 202 28.58 5.36 -18.04
CA THR A 202 29.69 6.25 -17.64
C THR A 202 29.68 7.48 -18.58
N PRO A 203 30.00 8.68 -18.08
CA PRO A 203 29.64 9.93 -18.75
C PRO A 203 30.75 10.44 -19.67
N SER A 204 30.40 10.86 -20.88
CA SER A 204 31.18 11.83 -21.65
C SER A 204 30.38 13.13 -21.81
N LEU A 205 31.13 14.22 -21.72
CA LEU A 205 30.72 15.62 -21.67
C LEU A 205 30.20 16.11 -23.03
N SER A 206 29.33 17.12 -22.98
CA SER A 206 28.80 17.96 -24.07
C SER A 206 27.66 17.37 -24.91
N GLN A 207 26.46 17.94 -24.76
CA GLN A 207 25.95 18.94 -25.70
C GLN A 207 24.56 19.43 -25.23
N THR A 208 24.43 20.75 -25.29
CA THR A 208 23.21 21.54 -25.10
C THR A 208 22.26 21.27 -26.25
N GLU A 209 21.03 20.79 -26.01
CA GLU A 209 19.93 21.06 -26.92
C GLU A 209 18.60 21.30 -26.18
N PHE A 210 18.09 22.50 -26.47
CA PHE A 210 16.75 23.00 -26.26
C PHE A 210 15.73 22.13 -27.01
N PHE A 211 14.60 21.82 -26.36
CA PHE A 211 13.33 21.68 -27.08
C PHE A 211 12.22 22.45 -26.32
N LYS A 212 11.98 23.68 -26.80
CA LYS A 212 10.62 24.24 -26.96
C LYS A 212 9.90 23.30 -27.96
N SER A 213 8.63 22.98 -27.95
CA SER A 213 7.39 23.54 -27.41
C SER A 213 6.28 22.53 -27.78
N SER A 214 5.14 22.47 -27.07
CA SER A 214 3.83 22.55 -27.75
C SER A 214 2.66 22.72 -26.77
N THR A 215 2.05 23.90 -26.87
CA THR A 215 0.65 24.28 -26.60
C THR A 215 0.02 24.02 -25.23
N HIS A 216 0.05 25.08 -24.43
CA HIS A 216 -1.02 25.42 -23.48
C HIS A 216 -2.34 25.65 -24.22
N LYS A 217 -3.42 24.99 -23.80
CA LYS A 217 -4.79 25.54 -23.95
C LYS A 217 -5.10 26.32 -22.68
N SER A 218 -4.99 27.64 -22.79
CA SER A 218 -5.51 28.59 -21.80
C SER A 218 -7.04 28.63 -21.90
N LEU A 219 -7.73 28.25 -20.84
CA LEU A 219 -9.10 28.69 -20.59
C LEU A 219 -9.01 29.80 -19.55
N SER A 220 -9.12 31.05 -20.01
CA SER A 220 -9.39 32.18 -19.14
C SER A 220 -10.91 32.37 -19.00
N PRO A 221 -11.40 32.81 -17.84
CA PRO A 221 -12.82 32.96 -17.54
C PRO A 221 -13.32 34.35 -17.94
N SER A 222 -14.55 34.45 -18.43
CA SER A 222 -15.27 35.73 -18.55
C SER A 222 -16.49 35.71 -17.62
N ASN A 223 -16.44 36.60 -16.63
CA ASN A 223 -17.46 36.91 -15.65
C ASN A 223 -18.68 37.62 -16.28
N THR A 224 -19.84 37.34 -15.66
CA THR A 224 -21.05 38.15 -15.42
C THR A 224 -21.17 39.58 -15.98
N SER A 225 -22.35 39.89 -16.56
CA SER A 225 -23.20 41.07 -16.26
C SER A 225 -24.57 40.86 -16.93
N LEU A 226 -25.71 40.70 -16.21
CA LEU A 226 -26.66 41.71 -15.70
C LEU A 226 -27.41 42.56 -16.77
N ARG A 227 -28.74 42.66 -16.54
CA ARG A 227 -29.80 43.49 -17.14
C ARG A 227 -30.32 43.06 -18.53
N THR A 228 -31.62 43.05 -18.79
CA THR A 228 -32.80 43.67 -18.14
C THR A 228 -34.02 42.80 -18.39
#